data_AF-A0A661FET6-F1
#
_entry.id   AF-A0A661FET6-F1
#
_cell.length_a   1.000
_cell.length_b   1.000
_cell.length_c   1.000
_cell.angle_alpha   90.00
_cell.angle_beta   90.00
_cell.angle_gamma   90.00
#
_symmetry.space_group_name_H-M   'P 1'
#
loop_
_entity.id
_entity.type
_entity.pdbx_description
1 polymer ?
#
loop_
_entity_poly.entity_id
_entity_poly.type
_entity_poly.pdbx_seq_one_letter_code
_entity_poly.pdbx_strand_id
1 'polypeptide(L)'
;RGYLSQLGPIKAEKLVWEEVGKNAFFCPDPDQVEAMEQYMIQLRKEENSVGARINVVASGVPVGLGEPIFDRLDAELAYALMSINAVKGVEIGGGFDCVESKGTEFRDEITPEGFLSNHAGGILGGISSGQDIITSIALKPTSSITQSGRTVNLEGEPVEVVTKGRHDPCVGIRATPIAEAMVALVLMDHYLRNRAQVGDVSSSVPKIPAGKQ
;
A
#
# COMPACT_ATOMS: atom_id res chain seq x y z
N ARG A 1 0.87 -9.46 -3.02
CA ARG A 1 2.20 -9.51 -2.37
C ARG A 1 2.55 -8.09 -1.95
N GLY A 2 3.02 -7.87 -0.74
CA GLY A 2 3.36 -6.57 -0.19
C GLY A 2 4.77 -6.55 0.37
N TYR A 3 5.34 -5.36 0.46
CA TYR A 3 6.68 -5.15 0.97
C TYR A 3 6.80 -3.76 1.60
N LEU A 4 7.74 -3.63 2.53
CA LEU A 4 8.12 -2.36 3.13
C LEU A 4 9.00 -1.59 2.13
N SER A 5 8.50 -0.49 1.59
CA SER A 5 9.22 0.34 0.62
C SER A 5 10.06 1.43 1.29
N GLN A 6 9.69 1.85 2.50
CA GLN A 6 10.43 2.87 3.25
C GLN A 6 10.24 2.73 4.76
N LEU A 7 11.33 2.89 5.52
CA LEU A 7 11.34 2.99 6.98
C LEU A 7 12.01 4.32 7.38
N GLY A 8 11.21 5.31 7.78
CA GLY A 8 11.72 6.64 8.06
C GLY A 8 12.53 7.22 6.89
N PRO A 9 13.82 7.56 7.08
CA PRO A 9 14.67 8.08 6.02
C PRO A 9 15.22 7.01 5.06
N ILE A 10 15.06 5.72 5.36
CA ILE A 10 15.68 4.61 4.60
C ILE A 10 14.67 4.08 3.58
N LYS A 11 14.99 4.18 2.29
CA LYS A 11 14.16 3.72 1.18
C LYS A 11 14.74 2.46 0.56
N ALA A 12 13.88 1.54 0.15
CA ALA A 12 14.26 0.45 -0.73
C ALA A 12 14.48 1.00 -2.14
N GLU A 13 15.64 0.73 -2.73
CA GLU A 13 15.98 1.17 -4.09
C GLU A 13 15.79 0.04 -5.11
N LYS A 14 15.68 -1.21 -4.62
CA LYS A 14 15.49 -2.42 -5.42
C LYS A 14 14.25 -3.17 -4.99
N LEU A 15 13.59 -3.83 -5.94
CA LEU A 15 12.50 -4.76 -5.68
C LEU A 15 12.95 -6.19 -6.00
N VAL A 16 13.46 -6.91 -4.99
CA VAL A 16 13.81 -8.34 -5.09
C VAL A 16 12.80 -9.15 -4.27
N TRP A 17 11.80 -9.73 -4.94
CA TRP A 17 10.69 -10.42 -4.28
C TRP A 17 11.13 -11.58 -3.40
N GLU A 18 12.22 -12.25 -3.78
CA GLU A 18 12.79 -13.39 -3.06
C GLU A 18 13.33 -12.99 -1.68
N GLU A 19 13.65 -11.71 -1.47
CA GLU A 19 14.23 -11.21 -0.22
C GLU A 19 13.18 -10.76 0.80
N VAL A 20 11.96 -10.41 0.34
CA VAL A 20 10.88 -9.89 1.20
C VAL A 20 10.60 -10.81 2.39
N GLY A 21 10.57 -12.12 2.17
CA GLY A 21 10.31 -13.10 3.23
C GLY A 21 11.52 -13.51 4.08
N LYS A 22 12.73 -13.02 3.76
CA LYS A 22 13.99 -13.47 4.38
C LYS A 22 14.51 -12.54 5.48
N ASN A 23 13.88 -11.39 5.67
CA ASN A 23 14.24 -10.41 6.69
C ASN A 23 13.03 -10.01 7.55
N ALA A 24 13.29 -9.41 8.70
CA ALA A 24 12.25 -9.05 9.66
C ALA A 24 11.39 -7.84 9.24
N PHE A 25 11.77 -7.13 8.17
CA PHE A 25 11.15 -5.87 7.76
C PHE A 25 10.15 -6.02 6.62
N PHE A 26 10.10 -7.18 5.96
CA PHE A 26 9.48 -7.31 4.63
C PHE A 26 10.12 -6.37 3.59
N CYS A 27 11.40 -6.02 3.77
CA CYS A 27 12.13 -5.18 2.83
C CYS A 27 12.50 -6.00 1.59
N PRO A 28 12.29 -5.50 0.37
CA PRO A 28 12.67 -6.20 -0.86
C PRO A 28 14.12 -5.92 -1.27
N ASP A 29 14.81 -5.01 -0.58
CA ASP A 29 16.18 -4.59 -0.90
C ASP A 29 17.14 -5.08 0.20
N PRO A 30 17.92 -6.14 -0.06
CA PRO A 30 18.83 -6.69 0.95
C PRO A 30 19.92 -5.70 1.35
N ASP A 31 20.28 -4.74 0.48
CA ASP A 31 21.34 -3.75 0.75
C ASP A 31 20.91 -2.72 1.82
N GLN A 32 19.60 -2.58 2.06
CA GLN A 32 19.04 -1.62 3.02
C GLN A 32 18.75 -2.24 4.39
N VAL A 33 18.76 -3.57 4.51
CA VAL A 33 18.34 -4.27 5.74
C VAL A 33 19.22 -3.89 6.92
N GLU A 34 20.55 -3.90 6.76
CA GLU A 34 21.48 -3.53 7.84
C GLU A 34 21.26 -2.08 8.32
N ALA A 35 21.05 -1.15 7.38
CA ALA A 35 20.76 0.24 7.71
C ALA A 35 19.45 0.37 8.52
N MET A 36 18.40 -0.38 8.15
CA MET A 36 17.14 -0.42 8.89
C MET A 36 17.33 -0.98 10.30
N GLU A 37 18.13 -2.04 10.47
CA GLU A 37 18.44 -2.60 11.79
C GLU A 37 19.15 -1.59 12.70
N GLN A 38 20.19 -0.93 12.18
CA GLN A 38 20.92 0.08 12.94
C GLN A 38 20.02 1.25 13.32
N TYR A 39 19.15 1.68 12.39
CA TYR A 39 18.20 2.75 12.67
C TYR A 39 17.17 2.37 13.74
N MET A 40 16.68 1.12 13.73
CA MET A 40 15.79 0.61 14.77
C MET A 40 16.46 0.43 16.12
N ILE A 41 17.77 0.14 16.16
CA ILE A 41 18.55 0.17 17.40
C ILE A 41 18.65 1.60 17.92
N GLN A 42 18.91 2.56 17.04
CA GLN A 42 19.01 3.98 17.40
C GLN A 42 17.69 4.52 17.95
N LEU A 43 16.56 4.30 17.26
CA LEU A 43 15.23 4.71 17.72
C LEU A 43 14.88 4.14 19.10
N ARG A 44 15.29 2.90 19.38
CA ARG A 44 15.09 2.29 20.71
C ARG A 44 15.91 2.98 21.80
N LYS A 45 17.14 3.42 21.50
CA LYS A 45 17.96 4.20 22.44
C LYS A 45 17.41 5.61 22.65
N GLU A 46 16.86 6.20 21.60
CA GLU A 46 16.19 7.51 21.64
C GLU A 46 14.78 7.45 22.23
N GLU A 47 14.29 6.25 22.57
CA GLU A 47 12.93 6.06 23.07
C GLU A 47 11.87 6.68 22.15
N ASN A 48 12.07 6.53 20.84
CA ASN A 48 11.29 7.21 19.80
C ASN A 48 10.71 6.21 18.79
N SER A 49 9.87 6.71 17.88
CA SER A 49 9.22 5.91 16.84
C SER A 49 9.31 6.59 15.48
N VAL A 50 9.04 5.83 14.42
CA VAL A 50 9.10 6.31 13.05
C VAL A 50 7.96 5.74 12.20
N GLY A 51 7.62 6.48 11.14
CA GLY A 51 6.66 6.05 10.14
C GLY A 51 7.28 5.12 9.09
N ALA A 52 6.42 4.62 8.20
CA ALA A 52 6.81 3.72 7.13
C ALA A 52 5.92 3.89 5.90
N ARG A 53 6.41 3.39 4.77
CA ARG A 53 5.63 3.19 3.55
C ARG A 53 5.62 1.71 3.20
N ILE A 54 4.44 1.18 2.88
CA ILE A 54 4.25 -0.18 2.39
C ILE A 54 3.63 -0.10 1.01
N ASN A 55 4.12 -0.95 0.10
CA ASN A 55 3.52 -1.14 -1.20
C ASN A 55 2.88 -2.54 -1.26
N VAL A 56 1.74 -2.66 -1.92
CA VAL A 56 1.09 -3.94 -2.22
C VAL A 56 0.84 -4.03 -3.72
N VAL A 57 1.24 -5.17 -4.30
CA VAL A 57 1.08 -5.51 -5.70
C VAL A 57 0.18 -6.73 -5.82
N ALA A 58 -0.92 -6.59 -6.56
CA ALA A 58 -1.78 -7.70 -6.93
C ALA A 58 -1.66 -7.97 -8.43
N SER A 59 -1.06 -9.11 -8.76
CA SER A 59 -0.80 -9.53 -10.13
C SER A 59 -1.84 -10.54 -10.61
N GLY A 60 -2.11 -10.55 -11.93
CA GLY A 60 -3.05 -11.49 -12.55
C GLY A 60 -4.52 -11.20 -12.23
N VAL A 61 -4.84 -9.95 -11.89
CA VAL A 61 -6.22 -9.52 -11.62
C VAL A 61 -7.00 -9.49 -12.95
N PRO A 62 -8.19 -10.09 -13.04
CA PRO A 62 -9.03 -10.02 -14.25
C PRO A 62 -9.41 -8.58 -14.59
N VAL A 63 -9.52 -8.27 -15.87
CA VAL A 63 -10.07 -6.98 -16.34
C VAL A 63 -11.53 -6.84 -15.90
N GLY A 64 -11.92 -5.63 -15.47
CA GLY A 64 -13.32 -5.26 -15.26
C GLY A 64 -13.84 -5.35 -13.82
N LEU A 65 -13.02 -5.77 -12.85
CA LEU A 65 -13.41 -5.70 -11.43
C LEU A 65 -13.57 -4.25 -10.98
N GLY A 66 -14.73 -3.92 -10.39
CA GLY A 66 -15.09 -2.59 -9.86
C GLY A 66 -16.56 -2.24 -10.14
N GLU A 67 -17.21 -1.45 -9.29
CA GLU A 67 -18.61 -1.03 -9.46
C GLU A 67 -18.76 0.51 -9.42
N PRO A 68 -18.46 1.20 -10.53
CA PRO A 68 -18.69 2.64 -10.62
C PRO A 68 -20.17 3.02 -10.43
N ILE A 69 -20.50 4.18 -9.86
CA ILE A 69 -19.60 5.30 -9.54
C ILE A 69 -19.14 5.30 -8.06
N PHE A 70 -19.91 4.71 -7.14
CA PHE A 70 -19.63 4.80 -5.71
C PHE A 70 -18.64 3.74 -5.22
N ASP A 71 -18.78 2.51 -5.70
CA ASP A 71 -18.00 1.35 -5.26
C ASP A 71 -16.92 1.03 -6.30
N ARG A 72 -16.22 2.07 -6.76
CA ARG A 72 -15.05 1.89 -7.65
C ARG A 72 -13.98 1.09 -6.92
N LEU A 73 -13.24 0.26 -7.65
CA LEU A 73 -12.24 -0.63 -7.06
C LEU A 73 -11.16 0.14 -6.29
N ASP A 74 -10.68 1.26 -6.83
CA ASP A 74 -9.73 2.15 -6.16
C ASP A 74 -10.31 2.80 -4.89
N ALA A 75 -11.59 3.16 -4.90
CA ALA A 75 -12.29 3.72 -3.74
C ALA A 75 -12.39 2.71 -2.58
N GLU A 76 -12.79 1.48 -2.87
CA GLU A 76 -12.89 0.39 -1.88
C GLU A 76 -11.51 -0.06 -1.38
N LEU A 77 -10.50 -0.14 -2.26
CA LEU A 77 -9.12 -0.37 -1.85
C LEU A 77 -8.62 0.74 -0.93
N ALA A 78 -8.89 2.01 -1.26
CA ALA A 78 -8.51 3.13 -0.42
C ALA A 78 -9.20 3.09 0.94
N TYR A 79 -10.50 2.77 0.98
CA TYR A 79 -11.25 2.60 2.21
C TYR A 79 -10.66 1.48 3.09
N ALA A 80 -10.48 0.29 2.53
CA ALA A 80 -9.98 -0.87 3.26
C ALA A 80 -8.54 -0.64 3.77
N LEU A 81 -7.67 -0.06 2.95
CA LEU A 81 -6.29 0.25 3.33
C LEU A 81 -6.23 1.37 4.38
N MET A 82 -7.06 2.40 4.28
CA MET A 82 -7.14 3.47 5.28
C MET A 82 -7.71 2.99 6.63
N SER A 83 -8.44 1.87 6.65
CA SER A 83 -8.95 1.25 7.88
C SER A 83 -7.85 0.69 8.80
N ILE A 84 -6.66 0.43 8.24
CA ILE A 84 -5.52 -0.07 9.00
C ILE A 84 -5.02 1.05 9.93
N ASN A 85 -4.89 0.74 11.22
CA ASN A 85 -4.42 1.71 12.21
C ASN A 85 -3.06 2.30 11.79
N ALA A 86 -2.88 3.59 12.06
CA ALA A 86 -1.74 4.42 11.69
C ALA A 86 -1.62 4.80 10.20
N VAL A 87 -2.42 4.23 9.29
CA VAL A 87 -2.44 4.71 7.90
C VAL A 87 -2.98 6.14 7.85
N LYS A 88 -2.26 7.01 7.13
CA LYS A 88 -2.59 8.44 6.95
C LYS A 88 -2.72 8.85 5.49
N GLY A 89 -2.32 8.00 4.55
CA GLY A 89 -2.41 8.24 3.12
C GLY A 89 -2.44 6.92 2.37
N VAL A 90 -3.19 6.89 1.27
CA VAL A 90 -3.26 5.77 0.33
C VAL A 90 -3.06 6.32 -1.08
N GLU A 91 -2.26 5.62 -1.87
CA GLU A 91 -1.97 5.94 -3.26
C GLU A 91 -2.25 4.70 -4.13
N ILE A 92 -2.69 4.94 -5.36
CA ILE A 92 -2.87 3.93 -6.41
C ILE A 92 -1.97 4.32 -7.58
N GLY A 93 -1.22 3.36 -8.13
CA GLY A 93 -0.33 3.58 -9.28
C GLY A 93 0.73 4.65 -9.01
N GLY A 94 0.80 5.63 -9.91
CA GLY A 94 1.68 6.81 -9.80
C GLY A 94 1.32 7.75 -8.64
N GLY A 95 0.24 7.49 -7.89
CA GLY A 95 -0.01 8.13 -6.60
C GLY A 95 -0.01 9.64 -6.67
N PHE A 96 0.70 10.29 -5.74
CA PHE A 96 0.82 11.74 -5.72
C PHE A 96 1.77 12.31 -6.78
N ASP A 97 2.61 11.49 -7.43
CA ASP A 97 3.46 11.95 -8.54
C ASP A 97 2.62 12.38 -9.75
N CYS A 98 1.35 11.98 -9.82
CA CYS A 98 0.40 12.45 -10.83
C CYS A 98 0.19 13.97 -10.80
N VAL A 99 0.42 14.63 -9.66
CA VAL A 99 0.20 16.08 -9.48
C VAL A 99 1.18 16.91 -10.31
N GLU A 100 2.42 16.43 -10.44
CA GLU A 100 3.48 17.11 -11.21
C GLU A 100 3.54 16.66 -12.67
N SER A 101 2.80 15.61 -13.02
CA SER A 101 2.87 14.96 -14.33
C SER A 101 2.01 15.64 -15.39
N LYS A 102 2.49 15.66 -16.65
CA LYS A 102 1.65 16.06 -17.79
C LYS A 102 0.83 14.88 -18.28
N GLY A 103 -0.36 15.15 -18.84
CA GLY A 103 -1.20 14.10 -19.40
C GLY A 103 -0.56 13.29 -20.54
N THR A 104 0.40 13.86 -21.29
CA THR A 104 1.19 13.14 -22.31
C THR A 104 2.20 12.17 -21.73
N GLU A 105 2.56 12.34 -20.47
CA GLU A 105 3.55 11.52 -19.75
C GLU A 105 2.86 10.50 -18.84
N PHE A 106 1.73 10.87 -18.23
CA PHE A 106 0.99 10.02 -17.28
C PHE A 106 -0.01 9.07 -17.96
N ARG A 107 -0.37 9.31 -19.22
CA ARG A 107 -1.33 8.46 -19.93
C ARG A 107 -0.70 7.12 -20.28
N ASP A 108 -1.34 6.04 -19.81
CA ASP A 108 -0.97 4.69 -20.21
C ASP A 108 -1.45 4.38 -21.63
N GLU A 109 -0.51 4.33 -22.57
CA GLU A 109 -0.79 3.98 -23.97
C GLU A 109 -0.94 2.45 -24.12
N ILE A 110 -1.81 2.03 -25.04
CA ILE A 110 -2.16 0.62 -25.26
C ILE A 110 -1.89 0.20 -26.71
N THR A 111 -1.32 -0.99 -26.86
CA THR A 111 -1.02 -1.66 -28.13
C THR A 111 -1.71 -3.03 -28.16
N PRO A 112 -1.78 -3.74 -29.31
CA PRO A 112 -2.23 -5.13 -29.34
C PRO A 112 -1.44 -6.07 -28.42
N GLU A 113 -0.18 -5.73 -28.12
CA GLU A 113 0.71 -6.46 -27.20
C GLU A 113 0.52 -6.07 -25.73
N GLY A 114 -0.33 -5.08 -25.44
CA GLY A 114 -0.68 -4.61 -24.10
C GLY A 114 -0.34 -3.15 -23.83
N PHE A 115 -0.44 -2.76 -22.56
CA PHE A 115 -0.09 -1.41 -22.12
C PHE A 115 1.42 -1.20 -22.14
N LEU A 116 1.84 0.05 -22.44
CA LEU A 116 3.25 0.46 -22.48
C LEU A 116 3.79 0.95 -21.13
N SER A 117 2.89 1.30 -20.21
CA SER A 117 3.17 1.80 -18.86
C SER A 117 2.01 1.47 -17.91
N ASN A 118 2.19 1.65 -16.60
CA ASN A 118 1.16 1.40 -15.59
C ASN A 118 1.07 2.53 -14.55
N HIS A 119 0.97 3.77 -15.00
CA HIS A 119 0.78 4.95 -14.14
C HIS A 119 -0.57 4.93 -13.42
N ALA A 120 -1.60 4.32 -14.03
CA ALA A 120 -2.90 4.09 -13.42
C ALA A 120 -2.89 3.05 -12.28
N GLY A 121 -1.82 2.27 -12.14
CA GLY A 121 -1.72 1.24 -11.10
C GLY A 121 -2.76 0.15 -11.23
N GLY A 122 -3.04 -0.28 -12.45
CA GLY A 122 -3.96 -1.37 -12.75
C GLY A 122 -5.44 -1.03 -12.65
N ILE A 123 -5.81 0.25 -12.41
CA ILE A 123 -7.21 0.68 -12.26
C ILE A 123 -7.47 1.91 -13.14
N LEU A 124 -8.36 1.76 -14.13
CA LEU A 124 -8.76 2.83 -15.05
C LEU A 124 -10.26 3.07 -14.94
N GLY A 125 -10.67 4.31 -14.66
CA GLY A 125 -12.09 4.65 -14.52
C GLY A 125 -12.80 3.94 -13.36
N GLY A 126 -12.06 3.43 -12.38
CA GLY A 126 -12.59 2.68 -11.24
C GLY A 126 -12.76 1.18 -11.45
N ILE A 127 -12.30 0.65 -12.59
CA ILE A 127 -12.27 -0.79 -12.87
C ILE A 127 -10.84 -1.26 -13.16
N SER A 128 -10.55 -2.52 -12.88
CA SER A 128 -9.24 -3.12 -13.16
C SER A 128 -8.95 -3.22 -14.67
N SER A 129 -7.73 -2.87 -15.07
CA SER A 129 -7.25 -2.89 -16.45
C SER A 129 -6.58 -4.21 -16.86
N GLY A 130 -6.39 -5.13 -15.91
CA GLY A 130 -5.64 -6.37 -16.09
C GLY A 130 -4.15 -6.25 -15.83
N GLN A 131 -3.61 -5.03 -15.77
CA GLN A 131 -2.27 -4.76 -15.27
C GLN A 131 -2.18 -5.01 -13.78
N ASP A 132 -0.96 -5.07 -13.26
CA ASP A 132 -0.74 -5.19 -11.82
C ASP A 132 -1.39 -4.02 -11.09
N ILE A 133 -2.20 -4.34 -10.09
CA ILE A 133 -2.75 -3.33 -9.20
C ILE A 133 -1.67 -2.96 -8.21
N ILE A 134 -1.30 -1.68 -8.19
CA ILE A 134 -0.24 -1.13 -7.34
C ILE A 134 -0.88 -0.19 -6.35
N THR A 135 -0.78 -0.51 -5.06
CA THR A 135 -1.21 0.36 -3.98
C THR A 135 -0.05 0.69 -3.06
N SER A 136 -0.06 1.87 -2.47
CA SER A 136 0.89 2.26 -1.42
C SER A 136 0.15 2.88 -0.25
N ILE A 137 0.64 2.61 0.97
CA ILE A 137 0.12 3.20 2.20
C ILE A 137 1.23 3.87 2.99
N ALA A 138 0.93 5.03 3.57
CA ALA A 138 1.82 5.75 4.48
C ALA A 138 1.33 5.59 5.92
N LEU A 139 2.18 5.03 6.79
CA LEU A 139 1.91 4.84 8.20
C LEU A 139 2.64 5.89 9.04
N LYS A 140 1.93 6.55 9.95
CA LYS A 140 2.52 7.50 10.89
C LYS A 140 3.38 6.79 11.95
N PRO A 141 4.29 7.52 12.62
CA PRO A 141 4.96 7.03 13.83
C PRO A 141 3.97 6.61 14.94
N THR A 142 4.37 5.60 15.72
CA THR A 142 3.61 5.13 16.89
C THR A 142 3.57 6.22 17.97
N SER A 143 2.38 6.58 18.46
CA SER A 143 2.25 7.65 19.46
C SER A 143 2.60 7.21 20.88
N SER A 144 2.53 5.92 21.17
CA SER A 144 2.93 5.35 22.46
C SER A 144 4.44 5.13 22.47
N ILE A 145 5.17 6.07 23.06
CA ILE A 145 6.60 6.00 23.32
C ILE A 145 6.86 6.25 24.81
N THR A 146 8.04 5.89 25.30
CA THR A 146 8.41 6.04 26.72
C THR A 146 8.71 7.49 27.10
N GLN A 147 8.95 8.38 26.12
CA GLN A 147 9.02 9.82 26.36
C GLN A 147 7.68 10.35 26.88
N SER A 148 7.76 11.32 27.80
CA SER A 148 6.57 11.91 28.39
C SER A 148 5.82 12.79 27.38
N GLY A 149 4.50 12.67 27.37
CA GLY A 149 3.62 13.41 26.48
C GLY A 149 2.58 14.21 27.25
N ARG A 150 2.34 15.45 26.86
CA ARG A 150 1.23 16.24 27.38
C ARG A 150 -0.09 15.74 26.77
N THR A 151 -1.09 15.53 27.61
CA THR A 151 -2.44 15.11 27.22
C THR A 151 -3.46 15.68 28.21
N VAL A 152 -4.71 15.25 28.13
CA VAL A 152 -5.79 15.59 29.06
C VAL A 152 -6.34 14.34 29.74
N ASN A 153 -6.77 14.45 30.99
CA ASN A 153 -7.49 13.39 31.71
C ASN A 153 -9.00 13.40 31.37
N LEU A 154 -9.79 12.55 32.03
CA LEU A 154 -11.23 12.44 31.80
C LEU A 154 -12.00 13.69 32.26
N GLU A 155 -11.41 14.44 33.18
CA GLU A 155 -11.91 15.70 33.71
C GLU A 155 -11.53 16.91 32.83
N GLY A 156 -10.74 16.70 31.77
CA GLY A 156 -10.30 17.74 30.83
C GLY A 156 -9.10 18.56 31.31
N GLU A 157 -8.43 18.12 32.38
CA GLU A 157 -7.27 18.80 32.96
C GLU A 157 -5.97 18.36 32.27
N PRO A 158 -5.00 19.28 32.11
CA PRO A 158 -3.72 18.95 31.50
C PRO A 158 -2.92 18.00 32.41
N VAL A 159 -2.53 16.86 31.85
CA VAL A 159 -1.68 15.86 32.51
C VAL A 159 -0.52 15.45 31.63
N GLU A 160 0.52 14.91 32.25
CA GLU A 160 1.65 14.30 31.56
C GLU A 160 1.55 12.78 31.66
N VAL A 161 1.58 12.10 30.52
CA VAL A 161 1.50 10.64 30.45
C VAL A 161 2.83 10.06 30.00
N VAL A 162 3.25 8.98 30.68
CA VAL A 162 4.43 8.19 30.34
C VAL A 162 3.99 6.76 30.13
N THR A 163 4.11 6.25 28.90
CA THR A 163 3.74 4.86 28.62
C THR A 163 4.93 3.94 28.88
N LYS A 164 4.88 3.16 29.97
CA LYS A 164 5.94 2.21 30.33
C LYS A 164 5.73 0.87 29.61
N GLY A 165 6.80 0.27 29.09
CA GLY A 165 6.77 -1.06 28.48
C GLY A 165 7.56 -1.15 27.19
N ARG A 166 7.43 -2.29 26.49
CA ARG A 166 8.00 -2.45 25.14
C ARG A 166 7.03 -1.86 24.12
N HIS A 167 7.47 -0.82 23.43
CA HIS A 167 6.74 -0.25 22.30
C HIS A 167 7.42 -0.65 21.00
N ASP A 168 6.62 -0.73 19.93
CA ASP A 168 7.14 -0.93 18.59
C ASP A 168 7.63 0.41 18.04
N PRO A 169 8.93 0.55 17.72
CA PRO A 169 9.44 1.76 17.11
C PRO A 169 8.83 2.02 15.72
N CYS A 170 8.31 0.98 15.05
CA CYS A 170 7.61 1.14 13.78
C CYS A 170 6.53 0.07 13.58
N VAL A 171 5.27 0.43 13.88
CA VAL A 171 4.10 -0.44 13.62
C VAL A 171 3.91 -0.76 12.14
N GLY A 172 4.50 0.04 11.24
CA GLY A 172 4.44 -0.14 9.79
C GLY A 172 4.95 -1.50 9.33
N ILE A 173 6.02 -2.02 9.92
CA ILE A 173 6.61 -3.30 9.51
C ILE A 173 5.59 -4.43 9.53
N ARG A 174 4.74 -4.46 10.56
CA ARG A 174 3.74 -5.53 10.77
C ARG A 174 2.45 -5.31 9.99
N ALA A 175 2.27 -4.15 9.38
CA ALA A 175 1.09 -3.85 8.58
C ALA A 175 1.14 -4.48 7.18
N THR A 176 2.31 -4.92 6.70
CA THR A 176 2.47 -5.54 5.37
C THR A 176 1.49 -6.69 5.11
N PRO A 177 1.45 -7.77 5.93
CA PRO A 177 0.50 -8.87 5.73
C PRO A 177 -0.97 -8.44 5.90
N ILE A 178 -1.24 -7.40 6.70
CA ILE A 178 -2.61 -6.87 6.88
C ILE A 178 -3.06 -6.14 5.61
N ALA A 179 -2.18 -5.33 5.01
CA ALA A 179 -2.45 -4.63 3.77
C ALA A 179 -2.67 -5.61 2.60
N GLU A 180 -1.88 -6.70 2.54
CA GLU A 180 -2.12 -7.80 1.60
C GLU A 180 -3.51 -8.41 1.78
N ALA A 181 -3.91 -8.70 3.02
CA ALA A 181 -5.22 -9.28 3.32
C ALA A 181 -6.36 -8.34 2.91
N MET A 182 -6.25 -7.04 3.20
CA MET A 182 -7.27 -6.04 2.82
C MET A 182 -7.44 -5.97 1.30
N VAL A 183 -6.33 -5.92 0.55
CA VAL A 183 -6.36 -5.93 -0.92
C VAL A 183 -7.00 -7.22 -1.44
N ALA A 184 -6.64 -8.38 -0.89
CA ALA A 184 -7.21 -9.66 -1.30
C ALA A 184 -8.73 -9.76 -1.03
N LEU A 185 -9.19 -9.26 0.13
CA LEU A 185 -10.61 -9.25 0.48
C LEU A 185 -11.42 -8.36 -0.45
N VAL A 186 -10.95 -7.14 -0.74
CA VAL A 186 -11.61 -6.23 -1.69
C VAL A 186 -11.65 -6.82 -3.09
N LEU A 187 -10.55 -7.40 -3.57
CA LEU A 187 -10.51 -8.04 -4.89
C LEU A 187 -11.46 -9.24 -4.98
N MET A 188 -11.54 -10.04 -3.93
CA MET A 188 -12.46 -11.18 -3.88
C MET A 188 -13.92 -10.73 -3.90
N ASP A 189 -14.26 -9.67 -3.16
CA ASP A 189 -15.60 -9.09 -3.18
C ASP A 189 -15.97 -8.61 -4.59
N HIS A 190 -15.14 -7.76 -5.21
CA HIS A 190 -15.40 -7.27 -6.56
C HIS A 190 -15.40 -8.39 -7.61
N TYR A 191 -14.63 -9.46 -7.43
CA TYR A 191 -14.71 -10.63 -8.29
C TYR A 191 -16.09 -11.29 -8.21
N LEU A 192 -16.63 -11.49 -7.01
CA LEU A 192 -17.97 -12.07 -6.82
C LEU A 192 -19.06 -11.14 -7.37
N ARG A 193 -18.96 -9.84 -7.14
CA ARG A 193 -19.89 -8.84 -7.69
C ARG A 193 -19.89 -8.83 -9.22
N ASN A 194 -18.71 -8.79 -9.84
CA ASN A 194 -18.58 -8.88 -11.30
C ASN A 194 -19.17 -10.19 -11.84
N ARG A 195 -18.90 -11.32 -11.19
CA ARG A 195 -19.50 -12.61 -11.58
C ARG A 195 -21.02 -12.60 -11.48
N ALA A 196 -21.61 -11.91 -10.50
CA ALA A 196 -23.06 -11.79 -10.38
C ALA A 196 -23.70 -11.00 -11.54
N GLN A 197 -22.98 -10.03 -12.11
CA GLN A 197 -23.43 -9.24 -13.26
C GLN A 197 -23.27 -9.99 -14.58
N VAL A 198 -22.11 -10.62 -14.80
CA VAL A 198 -21.68 -11.09 -16.13
C VAL A 198 -20.99 -12.45 -16.14
N GLY A 199 -21.17 -13.28 -15.11
CA GLY A 199 -20.45 -14.56 -14.94
C GLY A 199 -20.55 -15.54 -16.10
N ASP A 200 -21.66 -15.52 -16.83
CA ASP A 200 -21.93 -16.40 -17.98
C ASP A 200 -21.75 -15.70 -19.34
N VAL A 201 -21.31 -14.44 -19.34
CA VAL A 201 -21.20 -13.64 -20.56
C VAL A 201 -19.90 -13.94 -21.29
N SER A 202 -20.02 -14.31 -22.57
CA SER A 202 -18.90 -14.39 -23.49
C SER A 202 -18.82 -13.13 -24.35
N SER A 203 -17.66 -12.47 -24.36
CA SER A 203 -17.42 -11.28 -25.18
C SER A 203 -16.62 -11.66 -26.43
N SER A 204 -17.04 -11.11 -27.58
CA SER A 204 -16.28 -11.19 -28.83
C SER A 204 -15.16 -10.14 -28.92
N VAL A 205 -15.07 -9.24 -27.94
CA VAL A 205 -14.01 -8.23 -27.86
C VAL A 205 -12.67 -8.93 -27.60
N PRO A 206 -11.62 -8.66 -28.39
CA PRO A 206 -10.29 -9.23 -28.16
C PRO A 206 -9.77 -8.93 -26.76
N LYS A 207 -9.23 -9.95 -26.09
CA LYS A 207 -8.52 -9.79 -24.82
C LYS A 207 -7.11 -9.29 -25.10
N ILE A 208 -6.89 -7.99 -24.92
CA ILE A 208 -5.55 -7.42 -24.95
C ILE A 208 -4.84 -7.83 -23.66
N PRO A 209 -3.61 -8.37 -23.71
CA PRO A 209 -2.84 -8.69 -22.52
C PRO A 209 -2.49 -7.42 -21.73
N ALA A 210 -2.12 -7.57 -20.46
CA ALA A 210 -1.71 -6.46 -19.61
C ALA A 210 -0.48 -5.68 -20.13
N GLY A 211 0.34 -6.29 -20.98
CA GLY A 211 1.65 -5.79 -21.39
C GLY A 211 2.79 -6.53 -20.68
N LYS A 212 4.03 -6.19 -21.02
CA LYS A 212 5.21 -6.66 -20.27
C LYS A 212 5.32 -5.84 -18.99
N GLN A 213 5.45 -6.54 -17.85
CA GLN A 213 5.70 -5.95 -16.53
C GLN A 213 7.19 -5.84 -16.27
#